data_AF-A0A924G5V4-F1
#
_entry.id   AF-A0A924G5V4-F1
#
_cell.length_a   1.000
_cell.length_b   1.000
_cell.length_c   1.000
_cell.angle_alpha   90.00
_cell.angle_beta   90.00
_cell.angle_gamma   90.00
#
_symmetry.space_group_name_H-M   'P 1'
#
loop_
_entity.id
_entity.type
_entity.pdbx_description
1 polymer ?
#
loop_
_entity_poly.entity_id
_entity_poly.type
_entity_poly.pdbx_seq_one_letter_code
_entity_poly.pdbx_strand_id
1 'polypeptide(L)'
;MRTFRLSKLVRDGIVPYMQNEGQVVVFRKLNDEEYSRELTKKLLEEAQEFDPKLPKAAQELADVLEVVEALAKELGLSFDDLREVQATIQKKRGSFDSRLFVDTVSMPDSDKWSKYYSEDPIKYEEI
;
A
#
# COMPACT_ATOMS: atom_id res chain seq x y z
N MET A 1 -22.57 -6.16 -27.09
CA MET A 1 -21.69 -5.42 -26.17
C MET A 1 -21.21 -6.37 -25.09
N ARG A 2 -19.91 -6.37 -24.74
CA ARG A 2 -19.39 -7.12 -23.58
C ARG A 2 -19.31 -6.16 -22.40
N THR A 3 -19.59 -6.65 -21.20
CA THR A 3 -19.58 -5.85 -19.96
C THR A 3 -18.69 -6.53 -18.94
N PHE A 4 -17.78 -5.77 -18.33
CA PHE A 4 -16.85 -6.25 -17.30
C PHE A 4 -17.11 -5.50 -15.99
N ARG A 5 -16.99 -6.20 -14.86
CA ARG A 5 -17.07 -5.59 -13.53
C ARG A 5 -15.65 -5.24 -13.06
N LEU A 6 -15.38 -3.95 -12.89
CA LEU A 6 -14.06 -3.48 -12.43
C LEU A 6 -13.98 -3.35 -10.91
N SER A 7 -15.01 -2.79 -10.26
CA SER A 7 -15.10 -2.63 -8.79
C SER A 7 -13.82 -2.07 -8.14
N LYS A 8 -13.27 -0.98 -8.68
CA LYS A 8 -12.03 -0.36 -8.17
C LYS A 8 -12.11 1.16 -8.13
N LEU A 9 -11.30 1.76 -7.25
CA LEU A 9 -11.03 3.20 -7.24
C LEU A 9 -10.18 3.56 -8.46
N VAL A 10 -10.50 4.66 -9.13
CA VAL A 10 -9.76 5.16 -10.29
C VAL A 10 -9.43 6.64 -10.11
N ARG A 11 -8.37 7.11 -10.78
CA ARG A 11 -8.04 8.54 -10.85
C ARG A 11 -9.16 9.29 -11.59
N ASP A 12 -9.35 10.56 -11.26
CA ASP A 12 -10.43 11.40 -11.81
C ASP A 12 -10.43 11.47 -13.34
N GLY A 13 -9.25 11.40 -13.97
CA GLY A 13 -9.10 11.42 -15.42
C GLY A 13 -9.52 10.13 -16.14
N ILE A 14 -9.72 9.01 -15.43
CA ILE A 14 -10.00 7.70 -16.04
C ILE A 14 -11.42 7.62 -16.58
N VAL A 15 -12.42 8.15 -15.87
CA VAL A 15 -13.81 8.11 -16.32
C VAL A 15 -14.01 8.93 -17.60
N PRO A 16 -13.55 10.21 -17.69
CA PRO A 16 -13.59 10.97 -18.93
C PRO A 16 -12.82 10.29 -20.08
N TYR A 17 -11.65 9.71 -19.80
CA TYR A 17 -10.88 8.97 -20.79
C TYR A 17 -11.69 7.82 -21.40
N MET A 18 -12.28 6.96 -20.55
CA MET A 18 -13.11 5.84 -21.01
C MET A 18 -14.33 6.30 -21.82
N GLN A 19 -14.98 7.40 -21.41
CA GLN A 19 -16.11 7.97 -22.15
C GLN A 19 -15.69 8.51 -23.53
N ASN A 20 -14.52 9.15 -23.62
CA ASN A 20 -13.97 9.64 -24.89
C ASN A 20 -13.62 8.49 -25.86
N GLU A 21 -13.24 7.33 -25.33
CA GLU A 21 -13.05 6.09 -26.10
C GLU A 21 -14.38 5.44 -26.55
N GLY A 22 -15.52 6.10 -26.33
CA GLY A 22 -16.85 5.60 -26.69
C GLY A 22 -17.37 4.49 -25.78
N GLN A 23 -16.75 4.27 -24.61
CA GLN A 23 -17.16 3.24 -23.67
C GLN A 23 -18.32 3.73 -22.79
N VAL A 24 -19.24 2.82 -22.47
CA VAL A 24 -20.32 3.09 -21.52
C VAL A 24 -19.83 2.75 -20.11
N VAL A 25 -19.57 3.78 -19.30
CA VAL A 25 -19.04 3.64 -17.93
C VAL A 25 -20.14 3.92 -16.91
N VAL A 26 -20.33 3.00 -15.96
CA VAL A 26 -21.17 3.20 -14.78
C VAL A 26 -20.27 3.46 -13.58
N PHE A 27 -20.41 4.62 -12.95
CA PHE A 27 -19.60 5.03 -11.81
C PHE A 27 -20.47 5.77 -10.78
N ARG A 28 -19.94 5.90 -9.56
CA ARG A 28 -20.53 6.69 -8.48
C ARG A 28 -19.43 7.34 -7.66
N LYS A 29 -19.74 8.42 -6.95
CA LYS A 29 -18.85 8.98 -5.94
C LYS A 29 -18.93 8.12 -4.67
N LEU A 30 -17.79 7.94 -4.01
CA LEU A 30 -17.70 7.27 -2.72
C LEU A 30 -17.97 8.30 -1.61
N ASN A 31 -18.55 7.85 -0.50
CA ASN A 31 -18.51 8.64 0.75
C ASN A 31 -17.15 8.45 1.45
N ASP A 32 -16.91 9.18 2.55
CA ASP A 32 -15.63 9.18 3.25
C ASP A 32 -15.20 7.78 3.74
N GLU A 33 -16.12 7.01 4.34
CA GLU A 33 -15.83 5.65 4.82
C GLU A 33 -15.49 4.70 3.67
N GLU A 34 -16.27 4.76 2.59
CA GLU A 34 -16.01 3.97 1.38
C GLU A 34 -14.70 4.38 0.73
N TYR A 35 -14.40 5.68 0.67
CA TYR A 35 -13.19 6.20 0.07
C TYR A 35 -11.94 5.74 0.83
N SER A 36 -11.92 5.88 2.15
CA SER A 36 -10.84 5.40 3.01
C SER A 36 -10.58 3.89 2.84
N ARG A 37 -11.65 3.09 2.78
CA ARG A 37 -11.56 1.65 2.52
C ARG A 37 -11.01 1.33 1.13
N GLU A 38 -11.50 2.01 0.10
CA GLU A 38 -11.07 1.76 -1.28
C GLU A 38 -9.64 2.28 -1.53
N LEU A 39 -9.19 3.36 -0.87
CA LEU A 39 -7.78 3.78 -0.88
C LEU A 39 -6.86 2.71 -0.29
N THR A 40 -7.25 2.11 0.84
CA THR A 40 -6.46 1.03 1.46
C THR A 40 -6.34 -0.18 0.52
N LYS A 41 -7.44 -0.55 -0.16
CA LYS A 41 -7.40 -1.61 -1.19
C LYS A 41 -6.53 -1.20 -2.37
N LYS A 42 -6.61 0.06 -2.80
CA LYS A 42 -5.83 0.60 -3.92
C LYS A 42 -4.33 0.54 -3.63
N LEU A 43 -3.92 0.80 -2.39
CA LEU A 43 -2.51 0.68 -1.98
C LEU A 43 -1.99 -0.76 -2.19
N LEU A 44 -2.80 -1.75 -1.84
CA LEU A 44 -2.46 -3.17 -2.04
C LEU A 44 -2.49 -3.55 -3.52
N GLU A 45 -3.47 -3.07 -4.29
CA GLU A 45 -3.55 -3.27 -5.75
C GLU A 45 -2.27 -2.79 -6.44
N GLU A 46 -1.89 -1.52 -6.24
CA GLU A 46 -0.71 -0.94 -6.92
C GLU A 46 0.60 -1.59 -6.45
N ALA A 47 0.72 -1.94 -5.17
CA ALA A 47 1.88 -2.65 -4.66
C ALA A 47 1.99 -4.08 -5.21
N GLN A 48 0.86 -4.74 -5.51
CA GLN A 48 0.83 -6.07 -6.13
C GLN A 48 1.08 -6.02 -7.64
N GLU A 49 0.71 -4.93 -8.31
CA GLU A 49 0.99 -4.74 -9.73
C GLU A 49 2.46 -4.46 -10.01
N PHE A 50 3.19 -3.87 -9.05
CA PHE A 50 4.61 -3.56 -9.17
C PHE A 50 5.46 -4.78 -9.58
N ASP A 51 6.02 -4.73 -10.78
CA ASP A 51 7.03 -5.68 -11.24
C ASP A 51 8.26 -4.93 -11.78
N PRO A 52 9.43 -5.02 -11.12
CA PRO A 52 10.64 -4.32 -11.54
C PRO A 52 11.18 -4.75 -12.92
N LYS A 53 10.67 -5.85 -13.49
CA LYS A 53 11.07 -6.33 -14.83
C LYS A 53 10.23 -5.73 -15.96
N LEU A 54 9.12 -5.06 -15.64
CA LEU A 54 8.22 -4.49 -16.64
C LEU A 54 8.57 -3.01 -16.93
N PRO A 55 8.33 -2.52 -18.17
CA PRO A 55 8.54 -1.11 -18.50
C PRO A 55 7.73 -0.12 -17.65
N LYS A 56 6.63 -0.58 -17.02
CA LYS A 56 5.73 0.22 -16.19
C LYS A 56 6.14 0.35 -14.72
N ALA A 57 7.25 -0.26 -14.29
CA ALA A 57 7.68 -0.27 -12.88
C ALA A 57 7.73 1.13 -12.22
N ALA A 58 8.25 2.13 -12.95
CA ALA A 58 8.32 3.51 -12.43
C ALA A 58 6.93 4.16 -12.30
N GLN A 59 6.01 3.83 -13.21
CA GLN A 59 4.63 4.31 -13.15
C GLN A 59 3.90 3.68 -11.96
N GLU A 60 4.07 2.38 -11.72
CA GLU A 60 3.44 1.67 -10.60
C GLU A 60 3.94 2.21 -9.24
N LEU A 61 5.24 2.52 -9.12
CA LEU A 61 5.76 3.20 -7.94
C LEU A 61 5.15 4.60 -7.76
N ALA A 62 4.92 5.33 -8.85
CA ALA A 62 4.24 6.63 -8.79
C ALA A 62 2.76 6.50 -8.40
N ASP A 63 2.09 5.44 -8.85
CA ASP A 63 0.72 5.11 -8.43
C ASP A 63 0.67 4.76 -6.92
N VAL A 64 1.65 4.02 -6.40
CA VAL A 64 1.80 3.82 -4.94
C VAL A 64 1.99 5.14 -4.20
N LEU A 65 2.85 6.04 -4.69
CA LEU A 65 3.08 7.34 -4.06
C LEU A 65 1.81 8.21 -4.02
N GLU A 66 1.02 8.22 -5.10
CA GLU A 66 -0.27 8.93 -5.13
C GLU A 66 -1.22 8.42 -4.05
N VAL A 67 -1.34 7.10 -3.92
CA VAL A 67 -2.24 6.50 -2.92
C VAL A 67 -1.75 6.79 -1.51
N VAL A 68 -0.44 6.75 -1.27
CA VAL A 68 0.16 7.13 0.01
C VAL A 68 -0.13 8.59 0.36
N GLU A 69 -0.03 9.50 -0.61
CA GLU A 69 -0.35 10.92 -0.39
C GLU A 69 -1.84 11.12 -0.09
N ALA A 70 -2.74 10.44 -0.80
CA ALA A 70 -4.18 10.48 -0.53
C ALA A 70 -4.52 9.94 0.88
N LEU A 71 -3.90 8.83 1.28
CA LEU A 71 -4.05 8.28 2.63
C LEU A 71 -3.49 9.21 3.72
N ALA A 72 -2.37 9.89 3.46
CA ALA A 72 -1.83 10.88 4.38
C ALA A 72 -2.84 12.01 4.62
N LYS A 73 -3.47 12.52 3.55
CA LYS A 73 -4.52 13.55 3.63
C LYS A 73 -5.72 13.08 4.45
N GLU A 74 -6.17 11.84 4.28
CA GLU A 74 -7.25 11.24 5.10
C GLU A 74 -6.88 11.16 6.60
N LEU A 75 -5.59 11.03 6.91
CA LEU A 75 -5.07 11.07 8.29
C LEU A 75 -4.84 12.49 8.82
N GLY A 76 -5.14 13.52 8.03
CA GLY A 76 -4.88 14.92 8.38
C GLY A 76 -3.40 15.30 8.34
N LEU A 77 -2.59 14.55 7.59
CA LEU A 77 -1.15 14.78 7.42
C LEU A 77 -0.86 15.36 6.04
N SER A 78 0.10 16.27 5.98
CA SER A 78 0.76 16.61 4.73
C SER A 78 1.73 15.51 4.31
N PHE A 79 2.14 15.53 3.04
CA PHE A 79 3.19 14.62 2.58
C PHE A 79 4.52 14.87 3.28
N ASP A 80 4.81 16.14 3.64
CA ASP A 80 6.02 16.51 4.38
C ASP A 80 5.99 15.95 5.81
N ASP A 81 4.84 15.99 6.51
CA ASP A 81 4.70 15.35 7.83
C ASP A 81 5.03 13.86 7.76
N LEU A 82 4.55 13.17 6.71
CA LEU A 82 4.86 11.76 6.50
C LEU A 82 6.35 11.53 6.25
N ARG A 83 7.02 12.43 5.51
CA ARG A 83 8.47 12.38 5.29
C ARG A 83 9.26 12.62 6.57
N GLU A 84 8.81 13.50 7.45
CA GLU A 84 9.45 13.73 8.76
C GLU A 84 9.34 12.50 9.67
N VAL A 85 8.16 11.86 9.68
CA VAL A 85 7.97 10.57 10.37
C VAL A 85 8.90 9.51 9.80
N GLN A 86 8.99 9.41 8.47
CA GLN A 86 9.91 8.48 7.79
C GLN A 86 11.37 8.75 8.19
N ALA A 87 11.82 10.00 8.16
CA ALA A 87 13.19 10.39 8.52
C ALA A 87 13.51 10.08 10.00
N THR A 88 12.55 10.30 10.91
CA THR A 88 12.70 9.96 12.33
C THR A 88 12.88 8.46 12.53
N ILE A 89 12.11 7.64 11.80
CA ILE A 89 12.24 6.17 11.83
C ILE A 89 13.60 5.74 11.26
N GLN A 90 14.03 6.33 10.13
CA GLN A 90 15.33 6.03 9.54
C GLN A 90 16.49 6.37 10.49
N LYS A 91 16.44 7.51 11.19
CA LYS A 91 17.46 7.88 12.19
C LYS A 91 17.50 6.91 13.36
N LYS A 92 16.36 6.37 13.78
CA LYS A 92 16.26 5.47 14.95
C LYS A 92 16.53 4.00 14.61
N ARG A 93 16.15 3.54 13.43
CA ARG A 93 16.14 2.11 13.05
C ARG A 93 16.98 1.79 11.81
N GLY A 94 17.54 2.80 11.16
CA GLY A 94 18.22 2.66 9.88
C GLY A 94 17.25 2.63 8.70
N SER A 95 17.84 2.56 7.50
CA SER A 95 17.18 2.36 6.22
C SER A 95 17.38 0.92 5.74
N PHE A 96 16.86 0.60 4.56
CA PHE A 96 17.09 -0.70 3.91
C PHE A 96 18.45 -0.79 3.20
N ASP A 97 19.33 0.22 3.32
CA ASP A 97 20.59 0.29 2.57
C ASP A 97 21.58 -0.83 2.95
N SER A 98 21.51 -1.33 4.18
CA SER A 98 22.33 -2.44 4.67
C SER A 98 21.90 -3.82 4.14
N ARG A 99 20.74 -3.92 3.45
CA ARG A 99 20.23 -5.16 2.82
C ARG A 99 20.16 -6.36 3.77
N LEU A 100 19.80 -6.12 5.02
CA LEU A 100 19.72 -7.15 6.05
C LEU A 100 18.41 -7.94 5.89
N PHE A 101 18.53 -9.26 5.87
CA PHE A 101 17.41 -10.21 5.94
C PHE A 101 17.60 -11.06 7.20
N VAL A 102 16.54 -11.27 7.97
CA VAL A 102 16.59 -12.03 9.23
C VAL A 102 15.91 -13.37 8.98
N ASP A 103 16.69 -14.45 8.96
CA ASP A 103 16.17 -15.81 8.80
C ASP A 103 15.57 -16.35 10.10
N THR A 104 16.28 -16.18 11.22
CA THR A 104 15.85 -16.70 12.53
C THR A 104 16.22 -15.72 13.64
N VAL A 105 15.51 -15.83 14.75
CA VAL A 105 15.83 -15.15 16.00
C VAL A 105 15.62 -16.13 17.15
N SER A 106 16.61 -16.25 18.03
CA SER A 106 16.50 -17.04 19.25
C SER A 106 16.54 -16.11 20.45
N MET A 107 15.69 -16.37 21.44
CA MET A 107 15.61 -15.56 22.64
C MET A 107 15.15 -16.42 23.83
N PRO A 108 15.41 -16.01 25.08
CA PRO A 108 14.96 -16.76 26.26
C PRO A 108 13.43 -16.84 26.34
N ASP A 109 12.87 -17.90 26.93
CA ASP A 109 11.42 -18.03 27.17
C ASP A 109 10.84 -16.87 27.99
N SER A 110 11.68 -16.22 28.81
CA SER A 110 11.31 -15.05 29.61
C SER A 110 11.23 -13.74 28.82
N ASP A 111 11.68 -13.71 27.56
CA ASP A 111 11.56 -12.53 26.72
C ASP A 111 10.10 -12.28 26.36
N LYS A 112 9.69 -11.01 26.38
CA LYS A 112 8.33 -10.60 26.00
C LYS A 112 7.98 -10.98 24.56
N TRP A 113 8.99 -11.07 23.68
CA TRP A 113 8.81 -11.39 22.28
C TRP A 113 8.61 -12.89 22.04
N SER A 114 9.12 -13.76 22.92
CA SER A 114 8.87 -15.20 22.84
C SER A 114 7.38 -15.48 22.82
N LYS A 115 6.65 -14.91 23.79
CA LYS A 115 5.18 -15.04 23.83
C LYS A 115 4.50 -14.47 22.58
N TYR A 116 4.94 -13.31 22.11
CA TYR A 116 4.36 -12.68 20.92
C TYR A 116 4.53 -13.54 19.65
N TYR A 117 5.70 -14.15 19.46
CA TYR A 117 5.94 -15.03 18.31
C TYR A 117 5.14 -16.33 18.42
N SER A 118 5.03 -16.92 19.62
CA SER A 118 4.26 -18.16 19.83
C SER A 118 2.74 -17.98 19.71
N GLU A 119 2.20 -16.76 19.75
CA GLU A 119 0.76 -16.48 19.62
C GLU A 119 0.22 -16.70 18.19
N ASP A 120 1.08 -16.65 17.16
CA ASP A 120 0.70 -16.85 15.75
C ASP A 120 1.68 -17.80 15.04
N PRO A 121 1.56 -19.12 15.27
CA PRO A 121 2.48 -20.12 14.72
C PRO A 121 2.35 -20.31 13.20
N ILE A 122 1.29 -19.78 12.58
CA ILE A 122 1.15 -19.76 11.11
C ILE A 122 2.07 -18.69 10.51
N LYS A 123 2.20 -17.56 11.21
CA LYS A 123 3.06 -16.46 10.79
C LYS A 123 4.51 -16.63 11.24
N TYR A 124 4.73 -17.22 12.42
CA TYR A 124 6.04 -17.42 13.01
C TYR A 124 6.22 -18.90 13.37
N GLU A 125 6.87 -19.64 12.49
CA GLU A 125 7.21 -21.04 12.75
C GLU A 125 8.33 -21.12 13.80
N GLU A 126 8.12 -21.94 14.83
CA GLU A 126 9.16 -22.31 15.80
C GLU A 126 9.93 -23.53 15.26
N ILE A 127 11.26 -23.41 15.14
CA ILE A 127 12.15 -24.39 14.53
C ILE A 127 13.07 -25.09 15.53
#